data_AF-A0AAD9CU26-F1
#
_entry.id   AF-A0AAD9CU26-F1
#
_cell.length_a   1.000
_cell.length_b   1.000
_cell.length_c   1.000
_cell.angle_alpha   90.00
_cell.angle_beta   90.00
_cell.angle_gamma   90.00
#
_symmetry.space_group_name_H-M   'P 1'
#
loop_
_entity.id
_entity.type
_entity.pdbx_description
1 polymer ?
#
loop_
_entity_poly.entity_id
_entity_poly.type
_entity_poly.pdbx_seq_one_letter_code
_entity_poly.pdbx_strand_id
1 'polypeptide(L)' 'MYTLDTKGNRVYTSRFKITAEGKVSKSAHPARFSPDDKSPDNRVTIKKRFGILPTQLPSKPCKASFASS' A
#
# COMPACT_ATOMS: atom_id res chain seq x y z
N MET A 1 13.52 -1.67 3.90
CA MET A 1 12.27 -1.88 4.66
C MET A 1 11.67 -0.54 5.04
N TYR A 2 10.40 -0.47 5.43
CA TYR A 2 9.83 0.77 5.95
C TYR A 2 8.82 0.54 7.08
N THR A 3 8.67 1.54 7.94
CA THR A 3 7.57 1.68 8.91
C THR A 3 6.77 2.95 8.61
N LEU A 4 5.55 3.03 9.13
CA LEU A 4 4.73 4.24 9.05
C LEU A 4 4.93 5.06 10.32
N ASP A 5 5.21 6.35 10.15
CA ASP A 5 5.21 7.32 11.24
C ASP A 5 3.76 7.69 11.63
N THR A 6 3.60 8.37 12.77
CA THR A 6 2.34 8.93 13.27
C THR A 6 1.61 9.81 12.24
N LYS A 7 2.37 10.47 11.35
CA LYS A 7 1.86 11.30 10.25
C LYS A 7 1.55 10.51 8.97
N GLY A 8 1.75 9.19 8.96
CA GLY A 8 1.52 8.32 7.79
C GLY A 8 2.63 8.31 6.75
N ASN A 9 3.75 8.99 7.00
CA ASN A 9 4.92 8.99 6.11
C ASN A 9 5.73 7.70 6.26
N ARG A 10 6.36 7.25 5.16
CA ARG A 10 7.22 6.06 5.16
C ARG A 10 8.62 6.42 5.65
N VAL A 11 9.07 5.79 6.73
CA VAL A 11 10.45 5.90 7.23
C VAL A 11 11.22 4.65 6.78
N TYR A 12 12.25 4.84 5.96
CA TYR A 12 13.01 3.75 5.37
C TYR A 12 14.17 3.30 6.26
N THR A 13 14.38 1.99 6.33
CA THR A 13 15.44 1.38 7.14
C THR A 13 16.13 0.24 6.39
N SER A 14 17.42 0.07 6.66
CA SER A 14 18.22 -1.09 6.24
C SER A 14 18.16 -2.25 7.25
N ARG A 15 17.59 -2.05 8.44
CA ARG A 15 17.32 -3.15 9.39
C ARG A 15 16.16 -4.00 8.86
N PHE A 16 16.38 -5.31 8.78
CA PHE A 16 15.61 -6.18 7.90
C PHE A 16 14.32 -6.77 8.49
N LYS A 17 14.05 -6.64 9.80
CA LYS A 17 12.88 -7.33 10.41
C LYS A 17 12.18 -6.54 11.51
N ILE A 18 12.93 -6.09 12.52
CA ILE A 18 12.39 -5.40 13.70
C ILE A 18 13.13 -4.07 13.87
N THR A 19 12.39 -2.97 13.96
CA THR A 19 12.96 -1.65 14.27
C THR A 19 13.41 -1.61 15.74
N ALA A 20 14.29 -0.70 16.13
CA ALA A 20 14.71 -0.54 17.53
C ALA A 20 13.52 -0.36 18.51
N GLU A 21 12.39 0.17 18.01
CA GLU A 21 11.12 0.32 18.73
C GLU A 21 10.24 -0.94 18.73
N GLY A 22 10.73 -2.09 18.27
CA GLY A 22 9.97 -3.34 18.20
C GLY A 22 8.94 -3.44 17.05
N LYS A 23 8.79 -2.38 16.23
CA LYS A 23 7.83 -2.36 15.12
C LYS A 23 8.26 -3.31 13.99
N VAL A 24 7.32 -4.11 13.50
CA VAL A 24 7.52 -4.99 12.34
C VAL A 24 7.53 -4.13 11.07
N SER A 25 8.63 -4.22 10.33
CA SER A 25 8.84 -3.44 9.12
C SER A 25 8.26 -4.15 7.88
N LYS A 26 7.85 -3.39 6.86
CA LYS A 26 7.33 -3.90 5.57
C LYS A 26 8.37 -3.75 4.45
N SER A 27 8.31 -4.61 3.43
CA SER A 27 9.19 -4.48 2.26
C SER A 27 8.96 -3.14 1.57
N ALA A 28 10.05 -2.42 1.29
CA ALA A 28 9.95 -1.15 0.57
C ALA A 28 9.62 -1.37 -0.91
N HIS A 29 9.94 -2.55 -1.43
CA HIS A 29 9.65 -2.93 -2.80
C HIS A 29 8.30 -3.64 -2.90
N PRO A 30 7.51 -3.36 -3.95
CA PRO A 30 6.27 -4.07 -4.23
C PRO A 30 6.54 -5.52 -4.63
N ALA A 31 5.50 -6.35 -4.57
CA ALA A 31 5.57 -7.72 -5.11
C ALA A 31 5.91 -7.68 -6.61
N ARG A 32 6.75 -8.63 -7.06
CA ARG A 32 7.15 -8.75 -8.46
C ARG A 32 5.94 -9.02 -9.34
N PHE A 33 5.72 -8.18 -10.35
CA PHE A 33 4.71 -8.44 -11.36
C PHE A 33 5.14 -9.65 -12.21
N SER A 34 4.23 -10.63 -12.34
CA SER A 34 4.40 -11.75 -13.25
C SER A 34 3.18 -11.74 -14.19
N PRO A 35 3.38 -11.66 -15.51
CA PRO A 35 2.29 -11.74 -16.47
C PRO A 35 1.48 -13.04 -16.31
N ASP A 36 2.17 -14.15 -16.01
CA ASP A 36 1.58 -15.48 -15.81
C ASP A 36 1.15 -15.76 -14.36
N ASP A 37 1.00 -14.72 -13.52
CA ASP A 37 0.47 -14.92 -12.16
C ASP A 37 -0.91 -15.58 -12.23
N LYS A 38 -1.00 -16.83 -11.74
CA LYS A 38 -2.22 -17.64 -11.76
C LYS A 38 -3.23 -17.24 -10.69
N SER A 39 -2.89 -16.28 -9.81
CA SER A 39 -3.71 -15.93 -8.63
C SER A 39 -4.40 -14.54 -8.62
N PRO A 40 -4.76 -13.90 -9.76
CA PRO A 40 -5.42 -12.61 -9.74
C PRO A 40 -6.84 -12.70 -9.14
N ASP A 41 -7.54 -13.81 -9.35
CA ASP A 41 -8.91 -14.03 -8.86
C ASP A 41 -8.96 -14.13 -7.34
N ASN A 42 -7.96 -14.76 -6.73
CA ASN A 42 -7.83 -14.85 -5.28
C ASN A 42 -7.69 -13.44 -4.68
N ARG A 43 -6.86 -12.60 -5.29
CA ARG A 43 -6.68 -11.19 -4.87
C ARG A 43 -7.98 -10.41 -4.97
N VAL A 44 -8.72 -10.57 -6.07
CA VAL A 44 -10.01 -9.88 -6.28
C VAL A 44 -11.05 -10.35 -5.27
N THR A 45 -11.13 -11.65 -5.01
CA THR A 45 -12.08 -12.25 -4.05
C THR A 45 -11.83 -11.75 -2.63
N ILE A 46 -10.57 -11.72 -2.19
CA ILE A 46 -10.19 -11.14 -0.90
C ILE A 46 -10.61 -9.66 -0.82
N LYS A 47 -10.30 -8.87 -1.84
CA LYS A 47 -10.66 -7.44 -1.87
C LYS A 47 -12.18 -7.21 -1.81
N LYS A 48 -12.97 -8.05 -2.51
CA LYS A 48 -14.43 -8.02 -2.49
C LYS A 48 -14.99 -8.35 -1.11
N ARG A 49 -14.46 -9.38 -0.42
CA ARG A 49 -14.89 -9.75 0.95
C ARG A 49 -14.72 -8.63 1.97
N PHE A 50 -13.66 -7.84 1.84
CA PHE A 50 -13.39 -6.71 2.73
C PHE A 50 -13.98 -5.38 2.25
N GLY A 51 -14.70 -5.34 1.12
CA GLY A 51 -15.32 -4.10 0.62
C GLY A 51 -14.31 -3.05 0.14
N ILE A 52 -13.05 -3.42 -0.10
CA ILE A 52 -11.96 -2.47 -0.44
C ILE A 52 -11.70 -2.38 -1.95
N LEU A 53 -12.63 -2.86 -2.77
CA LEU A 53 -12.50 -2.72 -4.21
C LEU A 53 -12.66 -1.23 -4.59
N PRO A 54 -11.88 -0.69 -5.55
CA PRO A 54 -11.99 0.72 -5.93
C PRO A 54 -13.39 1.16 -6.37
N THR A 55 -14.19 0.23 -6.91
CA THR A 55 -15.58 0.47 -7.32
C THR A 55 -16.58 0.50 -6.16
N GLN A 56 -16.20 -0.02 -4.98
CA GLN A 56 -17.01 -0.03 -3.77
C GLN A 56 -16.71 1.17 -2.85
N LEU A 57 -15.56 1.83 -3.04
CA LEU A 57 -15.15 2.99 -2.27
C LEU A 57 -15.69 4.28 -2.92
N PRO A 58 -15.94 5.35 -2.14
CA PRO A 58 -16.32 6.64 -2.69
C PRO A 58 -15.25 7.12 -3.68
N SER A 59 -15.69 7.79 -4.74
CA SER A 59 -14.76 8.34 -5.73
C SER A 59 -13.76 9.25 -5.01
N LYS A 60 -12.48 9.01 -5.25
CA LYS A 60 -11.45 9.90 -4.69
C LYS A 60 -11.71 11.29 -5.26
N PRO A 61 -11.81 12.34 -4.44
CA PRO A 61 -12.00 13.69 -4.95
C PRO A 61 -10.85 13.98 -5.92
N CYS A 62 -11.20 14.38 -7.14
CA CYS A 62 -10.23 14.84 -8.11
C CYS A 62 -9.53 16.05 -7.50
N LYS A 63 -8.27 15.89 -7.10
CA LYS A 63 -7.45 17.04 -6.71
C LYS A 63 -7.13 17.80 -7.99
N ALA A 64 -8.02 18.69 -8.39
CA ALA A 64 -7.69 19.75 -9.32
C ALA A 64 -6.71 20.67 -8.60
N SER A 65 -5.41 20.39 -8.70
CA SER A 65 -4.37 21.36 -8.39
C SER A 65 -4.40 22.42 -9.49
N PHE A 66 -5.38 23.31 -9.43
CA PHE A 66 -5.30 24.57 -10.17
C PHE A 66 -4.16 25.35 -9.53
N ALA A 67 -3.07 25.47 -10.27
CA ALA A 67 -1.97 26.37 -9.95
C ALA A 67 -2.53 27.79 -9.92
N SER A 68 -2.65 28.37 -8.72
CA SER A 68 -2.73 29.81 -8.55
C SER A 68 -1.33 30.38 -8.77
N SER A 69 -1.23 31.21 -9.81
CA SER A 69 -0.09 32.03 -10.20
C SER A 69 0.43 32.91 -9.06
#